data_AF-A0A536NIC7-F1
#
_entry.id   AF-A0A536NIC7-F1
#
_cell.length_a   1.000
_cell.length_b   1.000
_cell.length_c   1.000
_cell.angle_alpha   90.00
_cell.angle_beta   90.00
_cell.angle_gamma   90.00
#
_symmetry.space_group_name_H-M   'P 1'
#
loop_
_entity.id
_entity.type
_entity.pdbx_description
1 polymer ?
#
loop_
_entity_poly.entity_id
_entity_poly.type
_entity_poly.pdbx_seq_one_letter_code
_entity_poly.pdbx_strand_id
1 'polypeptide(L)'
;MVQEIWSKFNANERLAAIGAIVILVSFIIGLVSPYGIGASTIALLGALAVLAVLYLKYAPNQTITWPAPVPVILLAISGVVGLLELIDLLRVVQVLGSFGGTYLVAVIGTVVGAAIMLWGSYQEWQSTKSPA
;
A
#
# COMPACT_ATOMS: atom_id res chain seq x y z
N MET A 1 -17.87 -9.53 9.28
CA MET A 1 -16.95 -8.58 9.93
C MET A 1 -16.11 -7.78 8.93
N VAL A 2 -15.26 -8.38 8.08
CA VAL A 2 -14.44 -7.62 7.11
C VAL A 2 -15.30 -6.80 6.12
N GLN A 3 -16.37 -7.38 5.58
CA GLN A 3 -17.34 -6.68 4.71
C GLN A 3 -17.98 -5.45 5.39
N GLU A 4 -18.25 -5.56 6.70
CA GLU A 4 -18.87 -4.52 7.50
C GLU A 4 -17.88 -3.40 7.88
N ILE A 5 -16.59 -3.74 7.99
CA ILE A 5 -15.53 -2.74 8.17
C ILE A 5 -15.27 -2.01 6.86
N TRP A 6 -15.23 -2.73 5.73
CA TRP A 6 -15.06 -2.14 4.40
C TRP A 6 -16.16 -1.13 4.04
N SER A 7 -17.40 -1.37 4.49
CA SER A 7 -18.51 -0.44 4.27
C SER A 7 -18.32 0.90 5.02
N LYS A 8 -17.56 0.89 6.13
CA LYS A 8 -17.27 2.08 6.96
C LYS A 8 -16.12 2.94 6.43
N PHE A 9 -15.30 2.42 5.53
CA PHE A 9 -14.21 3.18 4.93
C PHE A 9 -14.79 4.28 4.02
N ASN A 10 -14.20 5.47 4.11
CA ASN A 10 -14.50 6.54 3.17
C ASN A 10 -13.84 6.26 1.80
N ALA A 11 -14.08 7.14 0.81
CA ALA A 11 -13.56 6.95 -0.54
C ALA A 11 -12.03 6.91 -0.61
N ASN A 12 -11.35 7.76 0.17
CA ASN A 12 -9.88 7.89 0.17
C ASN A 12 -9.22 6.70 0.86
N GLU A 13 -9.77 6.25 1.99
CA GLU A 13 -9.33 5.07 2.72
C GLU A 13 -9.53 3.79 1.92
N ARG A 14 -10.64 3.68 1.17
CA ARG A 14 -10.84 2.59 0.22
C ARG A 14 -9.78 2.60 -0.86
N LEU A 15 -9.43 3.77 -1.39
CA LEU A 15 -8.38 3.88 -2.39
C LEU A 15 -7.03 3.43 -1.81
N ALA A 16 -6.70 3.88 -0.59
CA ALA A 16 -5.49 3.45 0.10
C ALA A 16 -5.46 1.92 0.32
N ALA A 17 -6.59 1.34 0.74
CA ALA A 17 -6.72 -0.10 0.93
C ALA A 17 -6.63 -0.88 -0.38
N ILE A 18 -7.19 -0.37 -1.49
CA ILE A 18 -7.06 -0.97 -2.82
C ILE A 18 -5.59 -1.01 -3.24
N GLY A 19 -4.86 0.10 -3.06
CA GLY A 19 -3.43 0.15 -3.34
C GLY A 19 -2.64 -0.90 -2.54
N ALA A 20 -2.94 -1.05 -1.26
CA ALA A 20 -2.35 -2.09 -0.42
C ALA A 20 -2.70 -3.51 -0.91
N ILE A 21 -3.94 -3.76 -1.33
CA ILE A 21 -4.35 -5.07 -1.89
C ILE A 21 -3.61 -5.37 -3.20
N VAL A 22 -3.42 -4.37 -4.06
CA VAL A 22 -2.64 -4.53 -5.31
C VAL A 22 -1.22 -4.97 -4.97
N ILE A 23 -0.57 -4.36 -3.98
CA ILE A 23 0.76 -4.78 -3.51
C ILE A 23 0.76 -6.25 -3.04
N LEU A 24 -0.24 -6.67 -2.28
CA LEU A 24 -0.35 -8.08 -1.84
C LEU A 24 -0.42 -9.04 -3.03
N VAL A 25 -1.25 -8.72 -4.03
CA VAL A 25 -1.41 -9.53 -5.25
C VAL A 25 -0.10 -9.54 -6.04
N SER A 26 0.56 -8.41 -6.20
CA SER A 26 1.85 -8.28 -6.87
C SER A 26 2.96 -9.08 -6.19
N PHE A 27 2.98 -9.11 -4.86
CA PHE A 27 3.91 -9.95 -4.10
C PHE A 27 3.69 -11.44 -4.41
N ILE A 28 2.44 -11.91 -4.44
CA ILE A 28 2.08 -13.29 -4.78
C ILE A 28 2.48 -13.62 -6.23
N ILE A 29 2.25 -12.70 -7.17
CA ILE A 29 2.69 -12.85 -8.57
C ILE A 29 4.22 -12.99 -8.65
N GLY A 30 4.97 -12.23 -7.83
CA GLY A 30 6.42 -12.36 -7.72
C GLY A 30 6.86 -13.74 -7.24
N LEU A 31 6.17 -14.31 -6.24
CA LEU A 31 6.49 -15.65 -5.71
C LEU A 31 6.33 -16.77 -6.73
N VAL A 32 5.39 -16.64 -7.67
CA VAL A 32 5.21 -17.62 -8.76
C VAL A 32 6.16 -17.39 -9.95
N SER A 33 7.04 -16.37 -9.88
CA SER A 33 8.06 -16.15 -10.90
C SER A 33 9.15 -17.25 -10.84
N PRO A 34 9.91 -17.48 -11.93
CA PRO A 34 10.98 -18.49 -11.97
C PRO A 34 12.05 -18.35 -10.88
N TYR A 35 12.18 -17.17 -10.29
CA TYR A 35 13.15 -16.89 -9.23
C TYR A 35 12.60 -17.17 -7.83
N GLY A 36 11.27 -17.31 -7.67
CA GLY A 36 10.63 -17.54 -6.37
C GLY A 36 10.75 -16.36 -5.39
N ILE A 37 11.14 -15.18 -5.89
CA ILE A 37 11.35 -13.97 -5.08
C ILE A 37 10.11 -13.09 -5.20
N GLY A 38 9.46 -12.79 -4.08
CA GLY A 38 8.37 -11.82 -4.04
C GLY A 38 8.84 -10.43 -4.50
N ALA A 39 7.90 -9.60 -4.96
CA ALA A 39 8.23 -8.31 -5.60
C ALA A 39 9.04 -7.36 -4.70
N SER A 40 8.53 -7.06 -3.50
CA SER A 40 9.21 -6.26 -2.48
C SER A 40 8.65 -6.60 -1.10
N THR A 41 9.52 -7.05 -0.19
CA THR A 41 9.13 -7.36 1.19
C THR A 41 8.78 -6.08 1.96
N ILE A 42 9.42 -4.95 1.66
CA ILE A 42 9.12 -3.69 2.36
C ILE A 42 7.76 -3.16 1.95
N ALA A 43 7.41 -3.18 0.65
CA ALA A 43 6.06 -2.84 0.22
C ALA A 43 5.02 -3.77 0.82
N LEU A 44 5.30 -5.07 0.91
CA LEU A 44 4.41 -6.03 1.58
C LEU A 44 4.14 -5.61 3.03
N LEU A 45 5.19 -5.33 3.80
CA LEU A 45 5.06 -4.90 5.20
C LEU A 45 4.30 -3.58 5.32
N GLY A 46 4.57 -2.62 4.43
CA GLY A 46 3.86 -1.34 4.42
C GLY A 46 2.38 -1.46 4.04
N ALA A 47 2.06 -2.30 3.06
CA ALA A 47 0.68 -2.60 2.68
C ALA A 47 -0.10 -3.28 3.83
N LEU A 48 0.53 -4.26 4.49
CA LEU A 48 -0.04 -4.89 5.67
C LEU A 48 -0.24 -3.90 6.82
N ALA A 49 0.72 -3.00 7.06
CA ALA A 49 0.60 -1.96 8.07
C ALA A 49 -0.58 -1.01 7.77
N VAL A 50 -0.74 -0.56 6.53
CA VAL A 50 -1.88 0.29 6.11
C VAL A 50 -3.21 -0.42 6.34
N LEU A 51 -3.33 -1.68 5.90
CA LEU A 51 -4.54 -2.47 6.11
C LEU A 51 -4.83 -2.72 7.59
N ALA A 52 -3.80 -2.97 8.39
CA ALA A 52 -3.94 -3.15 9.83
C ALA A 52 -4.43 -1.87 10.52
N VAL A 53 -3.86 -0.71 10.17
CA VAL A 53 -4.30 0.59 10.71
C VAL A 53 -5.76 0.87 10.36
N LEU A 54 -6.15 0.67 9.10
CA LEU A 54 -7.54 0.86 8.67
C LEU A 54 -8.49 -0.12 9.36
N TYR A 55 -8.11 -1.39 9.48
CA TYR A 55 -8.89 -2.38 10.21
C TYR A 55 -9.07 -1.98 11.68
N LEU A 56 -7.98 -1.61 12.37
CA LEU A 56 -7.97 -1.24 13.78
C LEU A 56 -8.74 0.05 14.06
N LYS A 57 -8.76 1.01 13.12
CA LYS A 57 -9.55 2.24 13.23
C LYS A 57 -11.05 1.96 13.40
N TYR A 58 -11.57 0.91 12.75
CA TYR A 58 -13.00 0.58 12.72
C TYR A 58 -13.35 -0.71 13.48
N ALA A 59 -12.36 -1.36 14.10
CA ALA A 59 -12.56 -2.58 14.85
C ALA A 59 -13.47 -2.34 16.07
N PRO A 60 -14.46 -3.22 16.32
CA PRO A 60 -15.34 -3.07 17.46
C PRO A 60 -14.56 -3.22 18.78
N ASN A 61 -14.95 -2.44 19.79
CA ASN A 61 -14.40 -2.50 21.15
C ASN A 61 -12.91 -2.16 21.29
N GLN A 62 -12.35 -1.32 20.42
CA GLN A 62 -10.97 -0.86 20.50
C GLN A 62 -10.90 0.64 20.84
N THR A 63 -10.32 1.00 21.98
CA THR A 63 -9.96 2.39 22.33
C THR A 63 -8.47 2.58 22.13
N ILE A 64 -8.03 2.65 20.86
CA ILE A 64 -6.62 2.84 20.52
C ILE A 64 -6.27 4.32 20.60
N THR A 65 -5.37 4.67 21.51
CA THR A 65 -4.74 6.00 21.52
C THR A 65 -3.62 6.03 20.49
N TRP A 66 -3.91 6.59 19.32
CA TRP A 66 -2.93 6.69 18.24
C TRP A 66 -1.86 7.74 18.57
N PRO A 67 -0.58 7.47 18.25
CA PRO A 67 0.53 8.41 18.50
C PRO A 67 0.47 9.66 17.60
N ALA A 68 -0.31 9.62 16.53
CA ALA A 68 -0.56 10.71 15.61
C ALA A 68 -1.95 10.54 14.98
N PRO A 69 -2.52 11.58 14.33
CA PRO A 69 -3.75 11.43 13.58
C PRO A 69 -3.63 10.34 12.52
N VAL A 70 -4.63 9.45 12.42
CA VAL A 70 -4.60 8.30 11.50
C VAL A 70 -4.26 8.68 10.05
N PRO A 71 -4.79 9.77 9.47
CA PRO A 71 -4.41 10.19 8.11
C PRO A 71 -2.91 10.47 7.94
N VAL A 72 -2.25 11.01 8.98
CA VAL A 72 -0.80 11.26 8.97
C VAL A 72 -0.02 9.95 9.02
N ILE A 73 -0.49 8.98 9.81
CA ILE A 73 0.13 7.64 9.91
C ILE A 73 0.05 6.93 8.55
N LEU A 74 -1.12 6.92 7.91
CA LEU A 74 -1.31 6.31 6.60
C LEU A 74 -0.40 6.96 5.55
N LEU A 75 -0.32 8.30 5.54
CA LEU A 75 0.53 9.04 4.62
C LEU A 75 2.03 8.79 4.86
N ALA A 76 2.45 8.67 6.12
CA ALA A 76 3.84 8.39 6.45
C ALA A 76 4.26 7.00 5.95
N ILE A 77 3.45 5.98 6.22
CA ILE A 77 3.72 4.60 5.78
C ILE A 77 3.74 4.55 4.25
N SER A 78 2.70 5.08 3.61
CA SER A 78 2.57 5.04 2.15
C SER A 78 3.62 5.89 1.44
N GLY A 79 4.06 6.99 2.04
CA GLY A 79 5.13 7.84 1.52
C GLY A 79 6.48 7.14 1.53
N VAL A 80 6.80 6.43 2.62
CA VAL A 80 8.02 5.60 2.69
C VAL A 80 7.96 4.48 1.66
N VAL A 81 6.85 3.75 1.56
CA VAL A 81 6.68 2.68 0.57
C VAL A 81 6.80 3.23 -0.86
N GLY A 82 6.08 4.30 -1.18
CA GLY A 82 6.10 4.91 -2.51
C GLY A 82 7.50 5.38 -2.92
N LEU A 83 8.28 5.94 -2.00
CA LEU A 83 9.66 6.35 -2.26
C LEU A 83 10.56 5.14 -2.55
N LEU A 84 10.47 4.09 -1.73
CA LEU A 84 11.30 2.90 -1.88
C LEU A 84 10.96 2.14 -3.17
N GLU A 85 9.68 1.98 -3.49
CA GLU A 85 9.26 1.29 -4.71
C GLU A 85 9.60 2.09 -5.97
N LEU A 86 9.65 3.42 -5.89
CA LEU A 86 10.18 4.23 -6.99
C LEU A 86 11.67 3.97 -7.22
N ILE A 87 12.47 3.87 -6.15
CA ILE A 87 13.89 3.53 -6.23
C ILE A 87 14.07 2.12 -6.80
N ASP A 88 13.26 1.16 -6.36
CA ASP A 88 13.34 -0.22 -6.85
C ASP A 88 12.91 -0.33 -8.32
N LEU A 89 11.90 0.45 -8.76
CA LEU A 89 11.58 0.57 -10.18
C LEU A 89 12.77 1.06 -10.99
N LEU A 90 13.44 2.13 -10.55
CA LEU A 90 14.62 2.69 -11.22
C LEU A 90 15.75 1.65 -11.33
N ARG A 91 15.95 0.84 -10.29
CA ARG A 91 16.93 -0.27 -10.31
C ARG A 91 16.55 -1.35 -11.31
N VAL A 92 15.28 -1.75 -11.35
CA VAL A 92 14.79 -2.78 -12.29
C VAL A 92 14.84 -2.27 -13.74
N VAL A 93 14.62 -0.98 -13.97
CA VAL A 93 14.76 -0.36 -15.30
C VAL A 93 16.17 -0.54 -15.88
N GLN A 94 17.22 -0.48 -15.04
CA GLN A 94 18.61 -0.67 -15.49
C GLN A 94 18.91 -2.08 -15.99
N VAL A 95 18.09 -3.05 -15.59
CA VAL A 95 18.27 -4.49 -15.86
C VAL A 95 17.07 -5.06 -16.63
N LEU A 96 16.29 -4.19 -17.28
CA LEU A 96 15.18 -4.58 -18.15
C LEU A 96 15.66 -5.57 -19.21
N GLY A 97 15.01 -6.73 -19.26
CA GLY A 97 15.39 -7.85 -20.14
C GLY A 97 16.25 -8.94 -19.48
N SER A 98 16.82 -8.69 -18.30
CA SER A 98 17.55 -9.71 -17.52
C SER A 98 16.65 -10.53 -16.60
N PHE A 99 15.50 -9.97 -16.21
CA PHE A 99 14.50 -10.61 -15.38
C PHE A 99 13.31 -11.08 -16.24
N GLY A 100 12.86 -12.31 -16.01
CA GLY A 100 11.69 -12.88 -16.70
C GLY A 100 10.42 -12.01 -16.57
N GLY A 101 9.55 -12.07 -17.59
CA GLY A 101 8.39 -11.16 -17.72
C GLY A 101 7.42 -11.17 -16.52
N THR A 102 7.31 -12.29 -15.80
CA THR A 102 6.48 -12.40 -14.59
C THR A 102 6.99 -11.55 -13.43
N TYR A 103 8.32 -11.44 -13.27
CA TYR A 103 8.92 -10.58 -12.24
C TYR A 103 8.68 -9.09 -12.55
N LEU A 104 8.77 -8.69 -13.83
CA LEU A 104 8.48 -7.31 -14.24
C LEU A 104 7.02 -6.92 -13.95
N VAL A 105 6.07 -7.81 -14.20
CA VAL A 105 4.66 -7.58 -13.86
C VAL A 105 4.48 -7.40 -12.35
N ALA A 106 5.19 -8.20 -11.54
CA ALA A 106 5.15 -8.11 -10.09
C ALA A 106 5.69 -6.75 -9.60
N VAL A 107 6.84 -6.30 -10.12
CA VAL A 107 7.43 -5.00 -9.76
C VAL A 107 6.53 -3.84 -10.17
N ILE A 108 6.04 -3.83 -11.42
CA ILE A 108 5.16 -2.78 -11.91
C ILE A 108 3.87 -2.72 -11.07
N GLY A 109 3.29 -3.87 -10.77
CA GLY A 109 2.09 -3.94 -9.93
C GLY A 109 2.34 -3.40 -8.52
N THR A 110 3.48 -3.71 -7.91
CA THR A 110 3.84 -3.15 -6.59
C THR A 110 3.97 -1.62 -6.65
N VAL A 111 4.62 -1.07 -7.69
CA VAL A 111 4.74 0.39 -7.86
C VAL A 111 3.37 1.04 -8.04
N VAL A 112 2.51 0.45 -8.89
CA VAL A 112 1.15 0.95 -9.11
C VAL A 112 0.35 0.90 -7.80
N GLY A 113 0.43 -0.20 -7.07
CA GLY A 113 -0.20 -0.33 -5.76
C GLY A 113 0.31 0.69 -4.75
N ALA A 114 1.61 0.94 -4.70
CA ALA A 114 2.22 1.95 -3.84
C ALA A 114 1.78 3.38 -4.20
N ALA A 115 1.70 3.70 -5.50
CA ALA A 115 1.21 4.99 -5.98
C ALA A 115 -0.26 5.22 -5.61
N ILE A 116 -1.12 4.22 -5.81
CA ILE A 116 -2.54 4.28 -5.42
C ILE A 116 -2.68 4.43 -3.91
N MET A 117 -1.90 3.66 -3.15
CA MET A 117 -1.92 3.69 -1.69
C MET A 117 -1.52 5.06 -1.15
N LEU A 118 -0.42 5.61 -1.68
CA LEU A 118 0.06 6.96 -1.37
C LEU A 118 -0.98 8.02 -1.73
N TRP A 119 -1.55 7.95 -2.94
CA TRP A 119 -2.53 8.91 -3.39
C TRP A 119 -3.79 8.93 -2.52
N GLY A 120 -4.34 7.75 -2.18
CA GLY A 120 -5.50 7.65 -1.27
C GLY A 120 -5.20 8.25 0.11
N SER A 121 -4.03 7.94 0.69
CA SER A 121 -3.63 8.50 1.98
C SER A 121 -3.38 10.01 1.94
N TYR A 122 -2.90 10.54 0.81
CA TYR A 122 -2.67 11.96 0.61
C TYR A 122 -3.99 12.73 0.53
N GLN A 123 -4.97 12.23 -0.22
CA GLN A 123 -6.31 12.82 -0.27
C GLN A 123 -6.98 12.85 1.10
N GLU A 124 -6.82 11.77 1.88
CA GLU A 124 -7.33 11.72 3.26
C GLU A 124 -6.65 12.73 4.18
N TRP A 125 -5.35 12.94 4.03
CA TRP A 125 -4.65 13.97 4.79
C TRP A 125 -5.07 15.38 4.36
N GLN A 126 -5.27 15.63 3.07
CA GLN A 126 -5.73 16.93 2.57
C GLN A 126 -7.13 17.28 3.07
N SER A 127 -8.05 16.31 3.11
CA SER A 127 -9.42 16.54 3.60
C SER A 127 -9.45 16.99 5.05
N THR A 128 -8.44 16.63 5.87
CA THR A 128 -8.31 17.15 7.24
C THR A 128 -7.83 18.59 7.35
N LYS A 129 -7.29 19.15 6.26
CA LYS A 129 -6.69 20.49 6.23
C LYS A 129 -7.54 21.54 5.52
N SER A 130 -8.44 21.13 4.63
CA SER A 130 -9.35 22.05 3.97
C SER A 130 -10.47 22.46 4.93
N PRO A 131 -10.59 23.74 5.31
CA PRO A 131 -11.78 24.22 6.00
C PRO A 131 -12.99 24.07 5.06
N ALA A 132 -14.12 23.62 5.62
CA ALA A 132 -15.41 23.57 4.94
C ALA A 132 -15.90 24.97 4.54
#